data_AF-A0A830CTQ2-F1
#
_entry.id   AF-A0A830CTQ2-F1
#
_cell.length_a   1.000
_cell.length_b   1.000
_cell.length_c   1.000
_cell.angle_alpha   90.00
_cell.angle_beta   90.00
_cell.angle_gamma   90.00
#
_symmetry.space_group_name_H-M   'P 1'
#
loop_
_entity.id
_entity.type
_entity.pdbx_description
1 polymer ?
#
loop_
_entity_poly.entity_id
_entity_poly.type
_entity_poly.pdbx_seq_one_letter_code
_entity_poly.pdbx_strand_id
1 'polypeptide(L)'
;MGGSKGAVPMPPPPLGAAGGGPPPPPGFACLRLKKAATKLKRSSQMGNLYRLLKGKVEGSSLDGKSMAGRKGKVGTAAAGGKQGMADALAEMTKRSAYFQQIEEDVKNYAGTIKDIKIKISSFETSDMAELIKFHKYVESHLEKLTDETQVLARFEDFPGKKLEAVRMAAALYSKLDSIAATLQKWPIVSPVGQLLDKSESYFNKIKVEMDALERTKDEELKRFKAQKINFDFGILLRIKELMVDVSSNCMELALKEKREALAKENKEPNKPDGKKNGSGKMMWRAFQFAFRVYTFAGGHDDRADKLTRELAKEIETEH
;
A
#
# COMPACT_ATOMS: atom_id res chain seq x y z
N MET A 1 -6.56 60.56 -68.90
CA MET A 1 -7.16 59.29 -68.42
C MET A 1 -6.13 58.63 -67.52
N GLY A 2 -6.38 58.18 -66.30
CA GLY A 2 -7.63 58.10 -65.51
C GLY A 2 -7.67 56.76 -64.76
N GLY A 3 -7.72 56.76 -63.41
CA GLY A 3 -7.66 55.55 -62.56
C GLY A 3 -6.59 55.65 -61.46
N SER A 4 -6.83 56.38 -60.37
CA SER A 4 -7.53 55.94 -59.15
C SER A 4 -6.64 55.18 -58.15
N LYS A 5 -6.15 55.89 -57.14
CA LYS A 5 -5.49 55.34 -55.95
C LYS A 5 -6.54 54.84 -54.95
N GLY A 6 -6.48 53.56 -54.56
CA GLY A 6 -7.26 53.04 -53.44
C GLY A 6 -6.58 53.35 -52.10
N ALA A 7 -7.33 53.91 -51.14
CA ALA A 7 -6.82 54.21 -49.80
C ALA A 7 -7.00 53.01 -48.84
N VAL A 8 -6.06 52.85 -47.91
CA VAL A 8 -6.13 51.87 -46.82
C VAL A 8 -7.13 52.31 -45.73
N PRO A 9 -7.97 51.40 -45.18
CA PRO A 9 -8.82 51.72 -44.05
C PRO A 9 -8.09 51.61 -42.70
N MET A 10 -8.44 52.49 -41.76
CA MET A 10 -7.93 52.51 -40.39
C MET A 10 -8.50 51.37 -39.52
N PRO A 11 -7.78 50.93 -38.46
CA PRO A 11 -8.32 49.98 -37.48
C PRO A 11 -9.35 50.65 -36.54
N PRO A 12 -10.36 49.90 -36.04
CA PRO A 12 -11.33 50.41 -35.07
C PRO A 12 -10.75 50.54 -33.63
N PRO A 13 -11.35 51.38 -32.77
CA PRO A 13 -10.83 51.71 -31.44
C PRO A 13 -11.08 50.62 -30.38
N PRO A 14 -10.30 50.61 -29.27
CA PRO A 14 -10.42 49.60 -28.21
C PRO A 14 -11.62 49.84 -27.29
N LEU A 15 -12.49 48.84 -27.12
CA LEU A 15 -13.55 48.87 -26.11
C LEU A 15 -13.05 48.47 -24.72
N GLY A 16 -13.23 49.38 -23.77
CA GLY A 16 -13.92 49.16 -22.49
C GLY A 16 -13.48 47.98 -21.60
N ALA A 17 -12.82 48.30 -20.48
CA ALA A 17 -12.59 47.36 -19.40
C ALA A 17 -13.90 46.94 -18.68
N ALA A 18 -14.04 45.66 -18.35
CA ALA A 18 -15.07 45.16 -17.45
C ALA A 18 -14.56 43.97 -16.61
N GLY A 19 -14.60 44.12 -15.28
CA GLY A 19 -14.72 43.03 -14.30
C GLY A 19 -13.70 41.87 -14.35
N GLY A 20 -12.49 42.08 -13.82
CA GLY A 20 -11.59 40.98 -13.48
C GLY A 20 -12.08 40.18 -12.27
N GLY A 21 -12.71 39.02 -12.50
CA GLY A 21 -12.90 38.00 -11.46
C GLY A 21 -11.58 37.25 -11.18
N PRO A 22 -11.37 36.69 -9.97
CA PRO A 22 -10.14 35.95 -9.66
C PRO A 22 -10.03 34.68 -10.52
N PRO A 23 -8.82 34.32 -10.98
CA PRO A 23 -8.62 33.16 -11.85
C PRO A 23 -8.94 31.85 -11.11
N PRO A 24 -9.48 30.84 -11.82
CA PRO A 24 -9.78 29.54 -11.22
C PRO A 24 -8.50 28.82 -10.75
N PRO A 25 -8.55 28.00 -9.68
CA PRO A 25 -7.38 27.28 -9.18
C PRO A 25 -6.78 26.35 -10.26
N PRO A 26 -5.44 26.21 -10.34
CA PRO A 26 -4.80 25.30 -11.28
C PRO A 26 -5.29 23.86 -11.09
N GLY A 27 -5.98 23.32 -12.10
CA GLY A 27 -6.40 21.93 -12.10
C GLY A 27 -5.20 20.99 -12.11
N PHE A 28 -5.17 20.02 -11.20
CA PHE A 28 -4.12 19.00 -11.13
C PHE A 28 -4.05 18.18 -12.43
N ALA A 29 -3.13 18.55 -13.32
CA ALA A 29 -2.78 17.79 -14.51
C ALA A 29 -2.11 16.48 -14.09
N CYS A 30 -2.92 15.44 -13.87
CA CYS A 30 -2.42 14.11 -13.54
C CYS A 30 -1.59 13.56 -14.71
N LEU A 31 -0.27 13.51 -14.51
CA LEU A 31 0.68 13.07 -15.53
C LEU A 31 0.32 11.66 -16.02
N ARG A 32 0.08 11.53 -17.33
CA ARG A 32 -0.24 10.23 -17.96
C ARG A 32 0.98 9.32 -17.89
N LEU A 33 0.99 8.43 -16.90
CA LEU A 33 2.01 7.39 -16.77
C LEU A 33 1.96 6.48 -18.02
N LYS A 34 3.12 6.22 -18.63
CA LYS A 34 3.23 5.33 -19.81
C LYS A 34 2.73 3.93 -19.44
N LYS A 35 1.90 3.36 -20.32
CA LYS A 35 1.16 2.12 -20.08
C LYS A 35 2.09 0.90 -20.11
N ALA A 36 2.40 0.35 -18.94
CA ALA A 36 2.90 -1.02 -18.82
C ALA A 36 1.77 -2.01 -19.21
N ALA A 37 2.15 -3.21 -19.64
CA ALA A 37 1.20 -4.26 -20.04
C ALA A 37 0.55 -4.92 -18.81
N THR A 38 -0.43 -4.23 -18.20
CA THR A 38 -1.21 -4.72 -17.06
C THR A 38 -2.53 -5.32 -17.52
N LYS A 39 -3.00 -6.39 -16.84
CA LYS A 39 -4.34 -6.97 -17.09
C LYS A 39 -5.47 -6.03 -16.65
N LEU A 40 -5.19 -5.19 -15.66
CA LEU A 40 -6.13 -4.21 -15.11
C LEU A 40 -6.46 -3.09 -16.12
N LYS A 41 -7.76 -2.90 -16.39
CA LYS A 41 -8.28 -1.85 -17.28
C LYS A 41 -9.12 -0.85 -16.48
N ARG A 42 -8.96 0.45 -16.77
CA ARG A 42 -9.79 1.52 -16.20
C ARG A 42 -11.10 1.60 -17.00
N SER A 43 -12.21 1.23 -16.38
CA SER A 43 -13.55 1.25 -16.96
C SER A 43 -14.09 2.69 -17.10
N SER A 44 -14.72 2.98 -18.24
CA SER A 44 -15.38 4.25 -18.53
C SER A 44 -16.76 4.40 -17.88
N GLN A 45 -17.38 3.29 -17.44
CA GLN A 45 -18.76 3.26 -16.96
C GLN A 45 -18.87 3.26 -15.43
N MET A 46 -17.85 2.74 -14.74
CA MET A 46 -17.88 2.48 -13.29
C MET A 46 -18.16 3.74 -12.44
N GLY A 47 -17.62 4.90 -12.83
CA GLY A 47 -17.85 6.18 -12.13
C GLY A 47 -19.26 6.74 -12.31
N ASN A 48 -19.96 6.39 -13.40
CA ASN A 48 -21.35 6.76 -13.63
C ASN A 48 -22.28 5.84 -12.84
N LEU A 49 -21.99 4.53 -12.83
CA LEU A 49 -22.74 3.53 -12.08
C LEU A 49 -22.69 3.80 -10.57
N TYR A 50 -21.52 4.12 -10.01
CA TYR A 50 -21.40 4.52 -8.60
C TYR A 50 -22.23 5.76 -8.27
N ARG A 51 -22.25 6.78 -9.15
CA ARG A 51 -23.05 8.00 -8.94
C ARG A 51 -24.55 7.73 -9.00
N LEU A 52 -24.98 6.92 -9.97
CA LEU A 52 -26.37 6.53 -10.18
C LEU A 52 -26.93 5.74 -8.99
N LEU A 53 -26.16 4.77 -8.49
CA LEU A 53 -26.58 3.91 -7.37
C LEU A 53 -26.47 4.65 -6.02
N LYS A 54 -25.42 5.45 -5.81
CA LYS A 54 -25.32 6.30 -4.60
C LYS A 54 -26.49 7.28 -4.48
N GLY A 55 -26.89 7.92 -5.59
CA GLY A 55 -28.02 8.85 -5.61
C GLY A 55 -29.40 8.22 -5.37
N LYS A 56 -29.54 6.89 -5.52
CA LYS A 56 -30.77 6.15 -5.22
C LYS A 56 -30.84 5.63 -3.78
N VAL A 57 -29.70 5.45 -3.10
CA VAL A 57 -29.62 4.73 -1.81
C VAL A 57 -29.28 5.65 -0.63
N GLU A 58 -28.45 6.67 -0.82
CA GLU A 58 -27.93 7.51 0.28
C GLU A 58 -28.56 8.91 0.25
N GLY A 59 -29.75 9.03 0.84
CA GLY A 59 -30.36 10.30 1.18
C GLY A 59 -29.47 11.12 2.13
N SER A 60 -29.48 12.44 1.95
CA SER A 60 -28.58 13.37 2.63
C SER A 60 -28.83 13.53 4.12
N SER A 61 -27.77 13.43 4.93
CA SER A 61 -27.62 14.24 6.15
C SER A 61 -26.14 14.52 6.45
N LEU A 62 -25.87 15.63 7.12
CA LEU A 62 -24.55 16.12 7.53
C LEU A 62 -24.34 15.99 9.05
N ASP A 63 -23.15 16.40 9.49
CA ASP A 63 -22.71 16.56 10.88
C ASP A 63 -22.53 15.30 11.73
N GLY A 64 -21.65 15.28 12.73
CA GLY A 64 -20.72 16.32 13.19
C GLY A 64 -19.91 15.76 14.37
N LYS A 65 -18.59 16.02 14.43
CA LYS A 65 -17.67 15.19 15.24
C LYS A 65 -17.55 15.62 16.71
N SER A 66 -17.26 14.65 17.56
CA SER A 66 -17.27 14.73 19.03
C SER A 66 -15.96 15.15 19.71
N MET A 67 -16.12 15.68 20.93
CA MET A 67 -15.30 15.48 22.15
C MET A 67 -13.94 16.18 22.38
N ALA A 68 -13.78 16.57 23.64
CA ALA A 68 -12.75 17.40 24.27
C ALA A 68 -11.44 16.66 24.65
N GLY A 69 -10.42 17.42 25.09
CA GLY A 69 -9.23 16.91 25.78
C GLY A 69 -8.25 18.03 26.23
N ARG A 70 -7.67 17.93 27.45
CA ARG A 70 -6.93 19.02 28.14
C ARG A 70 -5.62 18.54 28.81
N LYS A 71 -4.52 19.28 28.65
CA LYS A 71 -3.28 19.30 29.48
C LYS A 71 -2.42 20.51 29.03
N GLY A 72 -1.50 21.12 29.79
CA GLY A 72 -0.91 20.91 31.12
C GLY A 72 0.53 21.46 31.10
N LYS A 73 1.02 22.14 32.16
CA LYS A 73 2.14 23.12 32.12
C LYS A 73 3.40 22.66 32.90
N VAL A 74 4.55 23.33 32.67
CA VAL A 74 5.82 23.38 33.49
C VAL A 74 6.78 22.18 33.27
N GLY A 75 8.13 22.27 33.30
CA GLY A 75 9.08 23.40 33.48
C GLY A 75 10.56 22.93 33.43
N THR A 76 11.51 23.75 33.95
CA THR A 76 12.99 23.61 33.84
C THR A 76 13.65 23.07 35.15
N ALA A 77 14.97 22.86 35.35
CA ALA A 77 16.19 23.24 34.60
C ALA A 77 17.46 22.36 34.91
N ALA A 78 18.40 22.30 33.94
CA ALA A 78 19.87 22.49 34.04
C ALA A 78 20.83 21.65 34.95
N ALA A 79 22.05 21.41 34.40
CA ALA A 79 23.37 21.12 35.01
C ALA A 79 23.55 19.85 35.90
N GLY A 80 24.72 19.19 35.97
CA GLY A 80 25.97 19.35 35.21
C GLY A 80 27.15 18.53 35.80
N GLY A 81 28.13 18.15 34.95
CA GLY A 81 29.53 17.85 35.29
C GLY A 81 29.90 16.64 36.18
N LYS A 82 30.68 15.68 35.63
CA LYS A 82 31.65 14.84 36.38
C LYS A 82 32.69 14.13 35.48
N GLN A 83 33.64 14.91 34.95
CA GLN A 83 34.74 14.48 34.07
C GLN A 83 35.89 13.74 34.81
N GLY A 84 35.58 12.89 35.80
CA GLY A 84 36.59 12.29 36.69
C GLY A 84 36.34 10.85 37.15
N MET A 85 35.21 10.25 36.75
CA MET A 85 34.90 8.84 37.01
C MET A 85 35.01 7.97 35.75
N ALA A 86 35.21 8.61 34.58
CA ALA A 86 35.18 7.96 33.28
C ALA A 86 36.30 6.94 33.09
N ASP A 87 37.55 7.25 33.45
CA ASP A 87 38.68 6.33 33.24
C ASP A 87 38.64 5.10 34.16
N ALA A 88 38.25 5.27 35.42
CA ALA A 88 38.08 4.14 36.35
C ALA A 88 36.90 3.23 35.95
N LEU A 89 35.79 3.81 35.47
CA LEU A 89 34.70 3.04 34.89
C LEU A 89 35.09 2.39 33.55
N ALA A 90 35.91 3.05 32.73
CA ALA A 90 36.43 2.51 31.48
C ALA A 90 37.34 1.30 31.73
N GLU A 91 38.18 1.33 32.78
CA GLU A 91 39.03 0.19 33.14
C GLU A 91 38.21 -0.98 33.70
N MET A 92 37.22 -0.73 34.57
CA MET A 92 36.30 -1.78 35.05
C MET A 92 35.42 -2.37 33.94
N THR A 93 34.93 -1.55 32.99
CA THR A 93 34.17 -2.08 31.84
C THR A 93 35.05 -2.90 30.91
N LYS A 94 36.30 -2.48 30.62
CA LYS A 94 37.26 -3.27 29.84
C LYS A 94 37.57 -4.66 30.43
N ARG A 95 37.42 -4.84 31.76
CA ARG A 95 37.59 -6.13 32.45
C ARG A 95 36.28 -6.87 32.73
N SER A 96 35.13 -6.31 32.35
CA SER A 96 33.84 -7.01 32.50
C SER A 96 33.75 -8.19 31.52
N ALA A 97 33.09 -9.27 31.95
CA ALA A 97 32.89 -10.47 31.15
C ALA A 97 32.27 -10.17 29.76
N TYR A 98 31.40 -9.16 29.67
CA TYR A 98 30.81 -8.69 28.40
C TYR A 98 31.86 -8.21 27.39
N PHE A 99 32.84 -7.38 27.80
CA PHE A 99 33.90 -6.95 26.88
C PHE A 99 34.85 -8.09 26.51
N GLN A 100 35.13 -9.01 27.44
CA GLN A 100 35.90 -10.22 27.14
C GLN A 100 35.18 -11.09 26.10
N GLN A 101 33.88 -11.27 26.26
CA GLN A 101 33.04 -12.04 25.33
C GLN A 101 32.97 -11.39 23.94
N ILE A 102 32.98 -10.05 23.83
CA ILE A 102 33.11 -9.35 22.55
C ILE A 102 34.48 -9.60 21.90
N GLU A 103 35.59 -9.53 22.65
CA GLU A 103 36.93 -9.83 22.09
C GLU A 103 37.05 -11.32 21.68
N GLU A 104 36.42 -12.23 22.43
CA GLU A 104 36.32 -13.65 22.07
C GLU A 104 35.49 -13.84 20.79
N ASP A 105 34.33 -13.20 20.65
CA ASP A 105 33.51 -13.25 19.43
C ASP A 105 34.25 -12.67 18.22
N VAL A 106 34.94 -11.53 18.38
CA VAL A 106 35.80 -10.95 17.33
C VAL A 106 36.87 -11.94 16.88
N LYS A 107 37.48 -12.69 17.81
CA LYS A 107 38.52 -13.69 17.51
C LYS A 107 37.94 -14.96 16.89
N ASN A 108 36.89 -15.51 17.48
CA ASN A 108 36.27 -16.79 17.09
C ASN A 108 35.55 -16.70 15.73
N TYR A 109 34.87 -15.57 15.47
CA TYR A 109 34.14 -15.35 14.22
C TYR A 109 34.92 -14.51 13.20
N ALA A 110 36.21 -14.20 13.42
CA ALA A 110 37.04 -13.37 12.56
C ALA A 110 37.01 -13.78 11.07
N GLY A 111 37.13 -15.09 10.78
CA GLY A 111 37.07 -15.62 9.42
C GLY A 111 35.69 -15.41 8.80
N THR A 112 34.65 -15.87 9.49
CA THR A 112 33.25 -15.73 9.12
C THR A 112 32.85 -14.28 8.83
N ILE A 113 33.25 -13.34 9.68
CA ILE A 113 32.91 -11.91 9.52
C ILE A 113 33.66 -11.31 8.32
N LYS A 114 34.92 -11.71 8.07
CA LYS A 114 35.66 -11.29 6.86
C LYS A 114 35.02 -11.85 5.58
N ASP A 115 34.60 -13.11 5.58
CA ASP A 115 33.89 -13.72 4.45
C ASP A 115 32.55 -13.01 4.18
N ILE A 116 31.79 -12.68 5.23
CA ILE A 116 30.53 -11.95 5.15
C ILE A 116 30.75 -10.51 4.70
N LYS A 117 31.80 -9.83 5.20
CA LYS A 117 32.21 -8.50 4.72
C LYS A 117 32.42 -8.50 3.21
N ILE A 118 33.17 -9.47 2.69
CA ILE A 118 33.42 -9.62 1.25
C ILE A 118 32.09 -9.87 0.52
N LYS A 119 31.30 -10.85 0.98
CA LYS A 119 30.03 -11.22 0.35
C LYS A 119 29.03 -10.07 0.30
N ILE A 120 28.81 -9.33 1.40
CA ILE A 120 27.95 -8.14 1.43
C ILE A 120 28.49 -7.07 0.48
N SER A 121 29.80 -6.82 0.49
CA SER A 121 30.41 -5.81 -0.39
C SER A 121 30.17 -6.13 -1.87
N SER A 122 30.34 -7.39 -2.28
CA SER A 122 30.09 -7.87 -3.64
C SER A 122 28.63 -8.16 -3.98
N PHE A 123 27.71 -8.21 -3.02
CA PHE A 123 26.33 -8.64 -3.26
C PHE A 123 25.57 -7.67 -4.16
N GLU A 124 25.10 -8.14 -5.31
CA GLU A 124 24.20 -7.41 -6.20
C GLU A 124 23.09 -8.37 -6.59
N THR A 125 21.84 -7.91 -6.62
CA THR A 125 20.73 -8.76 -7.05
C THR A 125 19.58 -7.94 -7.66
N SER A 126 18.82 -8.61 -8.53
CA SER A 126 17.51 -8.22 -9.02
C SER A 126 16.43 -9.26 -8.72
N ASP A 127 16.79 -10.40 -8.10
CA ASP A 127 15.83 -11.41 -7.65
C ASP A 127 15.56 -11.24 -6.14
N MET A 128 14.28 -11.20 -5.80
CA MET A 128 13.85 -11.06 -4.42
C MET A 128 14.02 -12.39 -3.64
N ALA A 129 13.99 -13.55 -4.32
CA ALA A 129 14.27 -14.82 -3.66
C ALA A 129 15.76 -14.94 -3.27
N GLU A 130 16.69 -14.52 -4.15
CA GLU A 130 18.10 -14.32 -3.81
C GLU A 130 18.31 -13.34 -2.66
N LEU A 131 17.64 -12.17 -2.68
CA LEU A 131 17.71 -11.18 -1.59
C LEU A 131 17.32 -11.80 -0.23
N ILE A 132 16.20 -12.52 -0.17
CA ILE A 132 15.75 -13.19 1.07
C ILE A 132 16.70 -14.31 1.49
N LYS A 133 17.23 -15.09 0.55
CA LYS A 133 18.21 -16.16 0.82
C LYS A 133 19.52 -15.58 1.34
N PHE A 134 20.01 -14.49 0.76
CA PHE A 134 21.23 -13.81 1.17
C PHE A 134 21.09 -13.15 2.54
N HIS A 135 19.98 -12.45 2.80
CA HIS A 135 19.65 -11.92 4.11
C HIS A 135 19.68 -13.02 5.19
N LYS A 136 18.93 -14.11 4.99
CA LYS A 136 18.94 -15.27 5.92
C LYS A 136 20.34 -15.88 6.11
N TYR A 137 21.15 -15.93 5.04
CA TYR A 137 22.53 -16.38 5.14
C TYR A 137 23.36 -15.45 6.05
N VAL A 138 23.27 -14.13 5.89
CA VAL A 138 24.01 -13.18 6.72
C VAL A 138 23.54 -13.22 8.17
N GLU A 139 22.23 -13.10 8.43
CA GLU A 139 21.69 -13.10 9.79
C GLU A 139 22.04 -14.39 10.56
N SER A 140 22.05 -15.57 9.91
CA SER A 140 22.42 -16.84 10.56
C SER A 140 23.89 -16.97 10.99
N HIS A 141 24.70 -15.94 10.75
CA HIS A 141 26.05 -15.81 11.30
C HIS A 141 26.17 -14.63 12.28
N LEU A 142 25.42 -13.54 12.06
CA LEU A 142 25.40 -12.39 12.97
C LEU A 142 24.61 -12.67 14.25
N GLU A 143 23.57 -13.52 14.21
CA GLU A 143 22.80 -13.97 15.39
C GLU A 143 23.63 -14.75 16.43
N LYS A 144 24.84 -15.17 16.07
CA LYS A 144 25.78 -15.90 16.93
C LYS A 144 26.70 -14.97 17.74
N LEU A 145 26.66 -13.67 17.45
CA LEU A 145 27.47 -12.66 18.13
C LEU A 145 26.72 -12.13 19.35
N THR A 146 27.44 -11.98 20.47
CA THR A 146 26.90 -11.46 21.73
C THR A 146 26.45 -10.01 21.60
N ASP A 147 27.21 -9.22 20.83
CA ASP A 147 26.86 -7.85 20.44
C ASP A 147 27.34 -7.60 19.01
N GLU A 148 26.43 -7.74 18.05
CA GLU A 148 26.74 -7.52 16.63
C GLU A 148 27.39 -6.15 16.39
N THR A 149 26.87 -5.09 17.02
CA THR A 149 27.33 -3.72 16.72
C THR A 149 28.77 -3.53 17.19
N GLN A 150 29.09 -3.98 18.41
CA GLN A 150 30.43 -3.85 18.97
C GLN A 150 31.45 -4.78 18.30
N VAL A 151 31.04 -6.00 17.93
CA VAL A 151 31.89 -6.95 17.21
C VAL A 151 32.20 -6.45 15.80
N LEU A 152 31.18 -6.06 15.03
CA LEU A 152 31.37 -5.56 13.66
C LEU A 152 32.16 -4.25 13.62
N ALA A 153 32.05 -3.39 14.63
CA ALA A 153 32.85 -2.17 14.75
C ALA A 153 34.37 -2.42 14.85
N ARG A 154 34.83 -3.64 15.17
CA ARG A 154 36.26 -4.00 15.15
C ARG A 154 36.78 -4.38 13.77
N PHE A 155 35.92 -4.48 12.76
CA PHE A 155 36.30 -4.78 11.38
C PHE A 155 36.24 -3.49 10.55
N GLU A 156 37.41 -2.93 10.26
CA GLU A 156 37.55 -1.75 9.38
C GLU A 156 36.83 -1.96 8.04
N ASP A 157 36.28 -0.90 7.46
CA ASP A 157 35.49 -0.90 6.22
C ASP A 157 34.35 -1.94 6.15
N PHE A 158 33.77 -2.35 7.29
CA PHE A 158 32.60 -3.23 7.25
C PHE A 158 31.43 -2.52 6.52
N PRO A 159 30.76 -3.15 5.54
CA PRO A 159 29.76 -2.52 4.68
C PRO A 159 28.39 -2.35 5.36
N GLY A 160 28.35 -1.79 6.58
CA GLY A 160 27.14 -1.66 7.40
C GLY A 160 25.99 -0.96 6.70
N LYS A 161 26.27 0.11 5.92
CA LYS A 161 25.23 0.80 5.11
C LYS A 161 24.55 -0.12 4.09
N LYS A 162 25.27 -1.12 3.58
CA LYS A 162 24.76 -2.11 2.62
C LYS A 162 24.07 -3.28 3.33
N LEU A 163 24.59 -3.72 4.47
CA LEU A 163 23.91 -4.68 5.35
C LEU A 163 22.51 -4.17 5.74
N GLU A 164 22.43 -2.93 6.24
CA GLU A 164 21.15 -2.31 6.58
C GLU A 164 20.21 -2.19 5.37
N ALA A 165 20.74 -1.86 4.18
CA ALA A 165 19.93 -1.85 2.96
C ALA A 165 19.39 -3.23 2.58
N VAL A 166 20.19 -4.30 2.74
CA VAL A 166 19.73 -5.69 2.57
C VAL A 166 18.64 -6.03 3.59
N ARG A 167 18.82 -5.69 4.87
CA ARG A 167 17.82 -5.90 5.95
C ARG A 167 16.50 -5.19 5.66
N MET A 168 16.54 -3.90 5.37
CA MET A 168 15.34 -3.11 5.05
C MET A 168 14.63 -3.63 3.80
N ALA A 169 15.38 -3.96 2.74
CA ALA A 169 14.81 -4.52 1.52
C ALA A 169 14.18 -5.91 1.77
N ALA A 170 14.87 -6.79 2.48
CA ALA A 170 14.36 -8.12 2.83
C ALA A 170 13.11 -8.06 3.72
N ALA A 171 13.09 -7.17 4.72
CA ALA A 171 11.94 -6.95 5.59
C ALA A 171 10.74 -6.39 4.81
N LEU A 172 10.96 -5.39 3.94
CA LEU A 172 9.92 -4.80 3.08
C LEU A 172 9.33 -5.86 2.14
N TYR A 173 10.18 -6.62 1.44
CA TYR A 173 9.71 -7.67 0.53
C TYR A 173 8.94 -8.76 1.29
N SER A 174 9.49 -9.27 2.40
CA SER A 174 8.83 -10.32 3.21
C SER A 174 7.45 -9.88 3.71
N LYS A 175 7.30 -8.60 4.08
CA LYS A 175 6.01 -8.03 4.48
C LYS A 175 5.01 -8.03 3.32
N LEU A 176 5.43 -7.60 2.13
CA LEU A 176 4.58 -7.55 0.95
C LEU A 176 4.22 -8.96 0.43
N ASP A 177 5.16 -9.89 0.47
CA ASP A 177 4.93 -11.29 0.10
C ASP A 177 3.98 -12.00 1.07
N SER A 178 4.09 -11.72 2.38
CA SER A 178 3.12 -12.19 3.38
C SER A 178 1.69 -11.69 3.09
N ILE A 179 1.54 -10.43 2.68
CA ILE A 179 0.24 -9.87 2.23
C ILE A 179 -0.26 -10.61 0.97
N ALA A 180 0.61 -10.79 -0.03
CA ALA A 180 0.26 -11.48 -1.27
C ALA A 180 -0.14 -12.95 -1.01
N ALA A 181 0.61 -13.67 -0.19
CA ALA A 181 0.32 -15.06 0.20
C ALA A 181 -0.99 -15.18 0.98
N THR A 182 -1.32 -14.20 1.82
CA THR A 182 -2.59 -14.13 2.57
C THR A 182 -3.78 -13.93 1.63
N LEU A 183 -3.68 -13.01 0.67
CA LEU A 183 -4.72 -12.78 -0.34
C LEU A 183 -4.88 -13.96 -1.31
N GLN A 184 -3.77 -14.59 -1.72
CA GLN A 184 -3.79 -15.75 -2.60
C GLN A 184 -4.46 -16.98 -1.95
N LYS A 185 -4.37 -17.10 -0.62
CA LYS A 185 -4.99 -18.18 0.17
C LYS A 185 -6.27 -17.72 0.89
N TRP A 186 -6.92 -16.65 0.41
CA TRP A 186 -8.06 -16.06 1.10
C TRP A 186 -9.26 -17.02 1.17
N PRO A 187 -9.79 -17.32 2.37
CA PRO A 187 -10.82 -18.34 2.53
C PRO A 187 -12.19 -17.82 2.06
N ILE A 188 -12.76 -18.44 1.03
CA ILE A 188 -14.11 -18.15 0.53
C ILE A 188 -15.12 -18.92 1.40
N VAL A 189 -15.80 -18.22 2.32
CA VAL A 189 -16.65 -18.84 3.35
C VAL A 189 -18.04 -18.21 3.36
N SER A 190 -19.08 -19.04 3.36
CA SER A 190 -20.48 -18.65 3.58
C SER A 190 -20.76 -18.50 5.08
N PRO A 191 -21.56 -17.51 5.55
CA PRO A 191 -22.34 -16.56 4.75
C PRO A 191 -21.51 -15.40 4.21
N VAL A 192 -21.87 -14.89 3.03
CA VAL A 192 -21.11 -13.83 2.33
C VAL A 192 -20.92 -12.55 3.16
N GLY A 193 -21.83 -12.25 4.09
CA GLY A 193 -21.68 -11.12 5.02
C GLY A 193 -20.39 -11.19 5.85
N GLN A 194 -20.07 -12.37 6.41
CA GLN A 194 -18.83 -12.57 7.18
C GLN A 194 -17.59 -12.54 6.29
N LEU A 195 -17.70 -12.98 5.03
CA LEU A 195 -16.63 -12.86 4.06
C LEU A 195 -16.34 -11.39 3.75
N LEU A 196 -17.38 -10.58 3.53
CA LEU A 196 -17.27 -9.14 3.28
C LEU A 196 -16.69 -8.40 4.50
N ASP A 197 -17.16 -8.68 5.72
CA ASP A 197 -16.62 -8.08 6.95
C ASP A 197 -15.10 -8.28 7.07
N LYS A 198 -14.64 -9.52 6.87
CA LYS A 198 -13.21 -9.86 6.91
C LYS A 198 -12.43 -9.20 5.77
N SER A 199 -12.98 -9.24 4.56
CA SER A 199 -12.33 -8.73 3.34
C SER A 199 -12.21 -7.20 3.35
N GLU A 200 -13.26 -6.49 3.76
CA GLU A 200 -13.25 -5.04 3.92
C GLU A 200 -12.29 -4.59 5.03
N SER A 201 -12.29 -5.28 6.18
CA SER A 201 -11.39 -4.99 7.30
C SER A 201 -9.91 -5.15 6.91
N TYR A 202 -9.58 -6.23 6.19
CA TYR A 202 -8.23 -6.49 5.71
C TYR A 202 -7.81 -5.55 4.57
N PHE A 203 -8.72 -5.27 3.63
CA PHE A 203 -8.53 -4.27 2.58
C PHE A 203 -8.22 -2.89 3.16
N ASN A 204 -8.94 -2.44 4.20
CA ASN A 204 -8.69 -1.16 4.85
C ASN A 204 -7.25 -1.05 5.40
N LYS A 205 -6.72 -2.13 5.99
CA LYS A 205 -5.35 -2.19 6.50
C LYS A 205 -4.33 -2.13 5.37
N ILE A 206 -4.45 -3.03 4.39
CA ILE A 206 -3.54 -3.09 3.23
C ILE A 206 -3.53 -1.76 2.49
N LYS A 207 -4.70 -1.15 2.27
CA LYS A 207 -4.80 0.13 1.57
C LYS A 207 -3.96 1.21 2.25
N VAL A 208 -4.07 1.38 3.58
CA VAL A 208 -3.29 2.39 4.30
C VAL A 208 -1.79 2.14 4.15
N GLU A 209 -1.35 0.88 4.27
CA GLU A 209 0.06 0.52 4.15
C GLU A 209 0.60 0.68 2.73
N MET A 210 -0.17 0.33 1.71
CA MET A 210 0.21 0.49 0.31
C MET A 210 0.15 1.93 -0.16
N ASP A 211 -0.86 2.71 0.24
CA ASP A 211 -0.93 4.14 -0.04
C ASP A 211 0.31 4.85 0.58
N ALA A 212 0.75 4.44 1.78
CA ALA A 212 1.96 4.98 2.40
C ALA A 212 3.23 4.61 1.61
N LEU A 213 3.37 3.34 1.25
CA LEU A 213 4.52 2.84 0.48
C LEU A 213 4.59 3.41 -0.95
N GLU A 214 3.46 3.66 -1.61
CA GLU A 214 3.45 4.30 -2.93
C GLU A 214 4.00 5.73 -2.90
N ARG A 215 3.92 6.43 -1.76
CA ARG A 215 4.50 7.78 -1.60
C ARG A 215 6.02 7.75 -1.41
N THR A 216 6.56 6.75 -0.72
CA THR A 216 8.00 6.65 -0.40
C THR A 216 8.78 5.76 -1.38
N LYS A 217 8.09 4.98 -2.22
CA LYS A 217 8.66 4.04 -3.21
C LYS A 217 9.86 4.61 -3.99
N ASP A 218 9.75 5.83 -4.51
CA ASP A 218 10.81 6.40 -5.36
C ASP A 218 12.06 6.81 -4.56
N GLU A 219 11.92 7.05 -3.26
CA GLU A 219 13.04 7.29 -2.34
C GLU A 219 13.71 5.98 -1.94
N GLU A 220 12.92 4.97 -1.55
CA GLU A 220 13.42 3.62 -1.25
C GLU A 220 14.09 2.97 -2.47
N LEU A 221 13.53 3.13 -3.66
CA LEU A 221 14.14 2.64 -4.91
C LEU A 221 15.51 3.29 -5.18
N LYS A 222 15.67 4.59 -4.90
CA LYS A 222 16.98 5.25 -4.99
C LYS A 222 17.95 4.73 -3.92
N ARG A 223 17.47 4.56 -2.69
CA ARG A 223 18.24 4.06 -1.55
C ARG A 223 18.79 2.65 -1.77
N PHE A 224 17.96 1.73 -2.27
CA PHE A 224 18.36 0.36 -2.60
C PHE A 224 19.30 0.32 -3.81
N LYS A 225 19.03 1.10 -4.87
CA LYS A 225 19.92 1.19 -6.03
C LYS A 225 21.30 1.76 -5.70
N ALA A 226 21.39 2.73 -4.77
CA ALA A 226 22.67 3.24 -4.28
C ALA A 226 23.53 2.16 -3.59
N GLN A 227 22.90 1.06 -3.14
CA GLN A 227 23.56 -0.13 -2.57
C GLN A 227 23.57 -1.34 -3.52
N LYS A 228 23.27 -1.13 -4.81
CA LYS A 228 23.21 -2.15 -5.88
C LYS A 228 22.16 -3.25 -5.66
N ILE A 229 21.08 -2.91 -4.97
CA ILE A 229 19.89 -3.78 -4.76
C ILE A 229 18.77 -3.27 -5.68
N ASN A 230 18.37 -4.07 -6.66
CA ASN A 230 17.26 -3.74 -7.56
C ASN A 230 15.95 -4.32 -7.00
N PHE A 231 15.32 -3.58 -6.08
CA PHE A 231 14.05 -3.99 -5.47
C PHE A 231 12.88 -4.02 -6.48
N ASP A 232 12.17 -5.14 -6.58
CA ASP A 232 11.00 -5.27 -7.46
C ASP A 232 9.71 -4.78 -6.78
N PHE A 233 9.27 -3.59 -7.16
CA PHE A 233 7.96 -3.04 -6.76
C PHE A 233 6.77 -3.62 -7.56
N GLY A 234 7.00 -4.54 -8.50
CA GLY A 234 5.95 -5.31 -9.19
C GLY A 234 5.05 -6.09 -8.23
N ILE A 235 5.55 -6.46 -7.05
CA ILE A 235 4.75 -7.04 -5.98
C ILE A 235 3.56 -6.16 -5.54
N LEU A 236 3.65 -4.83 -5.66
CA LEU A 236 2.52 -3.93 -5.39
C LEU A 236 1.37 -4.13 -6.39
N LEU A 237 1.71 -4.34 -7.67
CA LEU A 237 0.72 -4.65 -8.70
C LEU A 237 0.10 -6.03 -8.42
N ARG A 238 0.91 -7.03 -8.07
CA ARG A 238 0.43 -8.38 -7.69
C ARG A 238 -0.54 -8.33 -6.51
N ILE A 239 -0.27 -7.54 -5.47
CA ILE A 239 -1.19 -7.37 -4.33
C ILE A 239 -2.51 -6.70 -4.77
N LYS A 240 -2.46 -5.71 -5.68
CA LYS A 240 -3.66 -5.08 -6.25
C LYS A 240 -4.49 -6.08 -7.07
N GLU A 241 -3.86 -6.91 -7.90
CA GLU A 241 -4.52 -7.97 -8.67
C GLU A 241 -5.16 -9.02 -7.73
N LEU A 242 -4.44 -9.52 -6.73
CA LEU A 242 -4.99 -10.46 -5.73
C LEU A 242 -6.14 -9.88 -4.90
N MET A 243 -6.16 -8.56 -4.66
CA MET A 243 -7.29 -7.90 -4.01
C MET A 243 -8.54 -7.86 -4.92
N VAL A 244 -8.35 -7.70 -6.24
CA VAL A 244 -9.42 -7.82 -7.24
C VAL A 244 -9.96 -9.26 -7.31
N ASP A 245 -9.09 -10.28 -7.16
CA ASP A 245 -9.53 -11.67 -7.02
C ASP A 245 -10.37 -11.91 -5.76
N VAL A 246 -9.93 -11.42 -4.60
CA VAL A 246 -10.71 -11.51 -3.34
C VAL A 246 -12.07 -10.83 -3.48
N SER A 247 -12.11 -9.64 -4.08
CA SER A 247 -13.36 -8.96 -4.41
C SER A 247 -14.27 -9.78 -5.33
N SER A 248 -13.71 -10.41 -6.36
CA SER A 248 -14.46 -11.24 -7.31
C SER A 248 -15.05 -12.47 -6.64
N ASN A 249 -14.30 -13.12 -5.75
CA ASN A 249 -14.77 -14.24 -4.96
C ASN A 249 -15.95 -13.85 -4.03
N CYS A 250 -15.94 -12.62 -3.49
CA CYS A 250 -17.07 -12.10 -2.71
C CYS A 250 -18.33 -11.90 -3.57
N MET A 251 -18.18 -11.36 -4.79
CA MET A 251 -19.31 -11.16 -5.72
C MET A 251 -19.89 -12.50 -6.21
N GLU A 252 -19.04 -13.48 -6.55
CA GLU A 252 -19.48 -14.82 -6.93
C GLU A 252 -20.24 -15.52 -5.81
N LEU A 253 -19.78 -15.40 -4.56
CA LEU A 253 -20.48 -15.98 -3.42
C LEU A 253 -21.84 -15.28 -3.17
N ALA A 254 -21.92 -13.96 -3.31
CA ALA A 254 -23.18 -13.22 -3.19
C ALA A 254 -24.21 -13.67 -4.25
N LEU A 255 -23.80 -13.77 -5.52
CA LEU A 255 -24.64 -14.26 -6.61
C LEU A 255 -25.07 -15.72 -6.39
N LYS A 256 -24.16 -16.57 -5.89
CA LYS A 256 -24.46 -17.98 -5.59
C LYS A 256 -25.48 -18.10 -4.45
N GLU A 257 -25.28 -17.41 -3.33
CA GLU A 257 -26.20 -17.45 -2.18
C GLU A 257 -27.59 -16.94 -2.55
N LYS A 258 -27.70 -15.91 -3.40
CA LYS A 258 -28.99 -15.46 -3.94
C LYS A 258 -29.68 -16.53 -4.80
N ARG A 259 -28.99 -17.10 -5.79
CA ARG A 259 -29.57 -18.15 -6.66
C ARG A 259 -30.04 -19.36 -5.85
N GLU A 260 -29.29 -19.75 -4.82
CA GLU A 260 -29.69 -20.83 -3.90
C GLU A 260 -30.91 -20.45 -3.03
N ALA A 261 -31.08 -19.19 -2.65
CA ALA A 261 -32.27 -18.72 -1.94
C ALA A 261 -33.52 -18.78 -2.84
N LEU A 262 -33.44 -18.25 -4.06
CA LEU A 262 -34.54 -18.30 -5.04
C LEU A 262 -34.92 -19.75 -5.40
N ALA A 263 -33.94 -20.65 -5.55
CA ALA A 263 -34.17 -22.07 -5.83
C ALA A 263 -34.81 -22.84 -4.66
N LYS A 264 -34.73 -22.32 -3.42
CA LYS A 264 -35.43 -22.85 -2.24
C LYS A 264 -36.84 -22.28 -2.13
N GLU A 265 -37.01 -20.99 -2.40
CA GLU A 265 -38.32 -20.32 -2.45
C GLU A 265 -39.26 -20.97 -3.48
N ASN A 266 -38.76 -21.24 -4.69
CA ASN A 266 -39.50 -21.95 -5.74
C ASN A 266 -39.87 -23.42 -5.41
N LYS A 267 -39.31 -24.00 -4.34
CA LYS A 267 -39.61 -25.38 -3.88
C LYS A 267 -40.50 -25.43 -2.64
N GLU A 268 -40.56 -24.35 -1.86
CA GLU A 268 -41.42 -24.23 -0.67
C GLU A 268 -42.18 -22.88 -0.68
N PRO A 269 -43.22 -22.72 -1.52
CA PRO A 269 -43.92 -21.44 -1.69
C PRO A 269 -44.76 -20.96 -0.48
N ASN A 270 -44.82 -21.74 0.61
CA ASN A 270 -45.72 -21.52 1.75
C ASN A 270 -45.04 -20.93 3.02
N LYS A 271 -43.87 -20.29 2.91
CA LYS A 271 -43.25 -19.54 4.03
C LYS A 271 -43.30 -18.03 3.75
N PRO A 272 -43.86 -17.21 4.65
CA PRO A 272 -44.08 -15.79 4.38
C PRO A 272 -42.78 -14.98 4.29
N ASP A 273 -42.81 -13.95 3.46
CA ASP A 273 -41.69 -13.06 3.13
C ASP A 273 -41.00 -12.43 4.34
N GLY A 274 -39.78 -12.88 4.62
CA GLY A 274 -38.87 -12.22 5.57
C GLY A 274 -37.45 -11.98 5.05
N LYS A 275 -37.10 -12.48 3.85
CA LYS A 275 -35.69 -12.59 3.40
C LYS A 275 -35.30 -11.84 2.12
N LYS A 276 -36.25 -11.46 1.24
CA LYS A 276 -35.94 -10.73 -0.01
C LYS A 276 -35.12 -9.45 0.25
N ASN A 277 -35.56 -8.64 1.20
CA ASN A 277 -34.91 -7.36 1.58
C ASN A 277 -33.50 -7.52 2.23
N GLY A 278 -33.05 -8.75 2.50
CA GLY A 278 -31.68 -9.04 2.94
C GLY A 278 -30.71 -9.35 1.80
N SER A 279 -31.22 -9.89 0.68
CA SER A 279 -30.42 -10.27 -0.50
C SER A 279 -29.85 -9.03 -1.21
N GLY A 280 -30.71 -8.10 -1.62
CA GLY A 280 -30.30 -6.87 -2.31
C GLY A 280 -29.32 -6.01 -1.52
N LYS A 281 -29.53 -5.87 -0.20
CA LYS A 281 -28.58 -5.16 0.69
C LYS A 281 -27.21 -5.82 0.71
N MET A 282 -27.15 -7.15 0.68
CA MET A 282 -25.90 -7.90 0.67
C MET A 282 -25.18 -7.83 -0.69
N MET A 283 -25.93 -7.93 -1.79
CA MET A 283 -25.39 -7.72 -3.14
C MET A 283 -24.86 -6.28 -3.31
N TRP A 284 -25.60 -5.28 -2.85
CA TRP A 284 -25.18 -3.88 -2.85
C TRP A 284 -23.89 -3.68 -2.07
N ARG A 285 -23.75 -4.30 -0.89
CA ARG A 285 -22.50 -4.27 -0.13
C ARG A 285 -21.33 -4.92 -0.90
N ALA A 286 -21.54 -6.09 -1.52
CA ALA A 286 -20.53 -6.73 -2.36
C ALA A 286 -20.09 -5.84 -3.54
N PHE A 287 -21.05 -5.13 -4.16
CA PHE A 287 -20.78 -4.15 -5.21
C PHE A 287 -19.99 -2.94 -4.69
N GLN A 288 -20.36 -2.38 -3.53
CA GLN A 288 -19.63 -1.29 -2.89
C GLN A 288 -18.18 -1.69 -2.57
N PHE A 289 -17.96 -2.90 -2.06
CA PHE A 289 -16.61 -3.42 -1.83
C PHE A 289 -15.82 -3.53 -3.14
N ALA A 290 -16.42 -4.09 -4.20
CA ALA A 290 -15.78 -4.21 -5.51
C ALA A 290 -15.42 -2.86 -6.14
N PHE A 291 -16.25 -1.83 -5.96
CA PHE A 291 -15.96 -0.47 -6.41
C PHE A 291 -14.79 0.18 -5.65
N ARG A 292 -14.68 -0.07 -4.33
CA ARG A 292 -13.56 0.40 -3.51
C ARG A 292 -12.25 -0.28 -3.92
N VAL A 293 -12.29 -1.59 -4.19
CA VAL A 293 -11.16 -2.35 -4.71
C VAL A 293 -10.76 -1.90 -6.11
N TYR A 294 -11.71 -1.68 -7.02
CA TYR A 294 -11.47 -1.09 -8.36
C TYR A 294 -10.70 0.24 -8.26
N THR A 295 -11.14 1.12 -7.38
CA THR A 295 -10.54 2.45 -7.19
C THR A 295 -9.10 2.36 -6.67
N PHE A 296 -8.82 1.40 -5.79
CA PHE A 296 -7.50 1.13 -5.23
C PHE A 296 -6.54 0.45 -6.22
N ALA A 297 -7.03 -0.56 -6.94
CA ALA A 297 -6.27 -1.29 -7.95
C ALA A 297 -6.01 -0.44 -9.21
N GLY A 298 -6.84 0.57 -9.46
CA GLY A 298 -6.80 1.42 -10.67
C GLY A 298 -7.54 0.80 -11.87
N GLY A 299 -8.17 -0.35 -11.67
CA GLY A 299 -8.88 -1.11 -12.69
C GLY A 299 -9.45 -2.42 -12.16
N HIS A 300 -10.15 -3.13 -13.04
CA HIS A 300 -10.57 -4.52 -12.86
C HIS A 300 -9.96 -5.38 -13.98
N ASP A 301 -9.91 -6.69 -13.76
CA ASP A 301 -9.69 -7.67 -14.82
C ASP A 301 -11.03 -8.03 -15.51
N ASP A 302 -10.97 -8.85 -16.56
CA ASP A 302 -12.15 -9.18 -17.35
C ASP A 302 -13.17 -10.05 -16.56
N ARG A 303 -12.72 -10.81 -15.54
CA ARG A 303 -13.61 -11.55 -14.61
C ARG A 303 -14.35 -10.59 -13.67
N ALA A 304 -13.64 -9.69 -12.99
CA ALA A 304 -14.24 -8.75 -12.05
C ALA A 304 -15.22 -7.80 -12.75
N ASP A 305 -14.92 -7.31 -13.96
CA ASP A 305 -15.84 -6.45 -14.72
C ASP A 305 -17.13 -7.20 -15.11
N LYS A 306 -17.03 -8.48 -15.54
CA LYS A 306 -18.20 -9.33 -15.82
C LYS A 306 -19.07 -9.52 -14.57
N LEU A 307 -18.47 -9.90 -13.44
CA LEU A 307 -19.17 -10.13 -12.18
C LEU A 307 -19.83 -8.86 -11.65
N THR A 308 -19.15 -7.71 -11.76
CA THR A 308 -19.68 -6.41 -11.35
C THR A 308 -20.91 -6.02 -12.16
N ARG A 309 -20.93 -6.31 -13.48
CA ARG A 309 -22.10 -6.09 -14.35
C ARG A 309 -23.26 -7.03 -14.04
N GLU A 310 -22.96 -8.30 -13.74
CA GLU A 310 -23.97 -9.28 -13.38
C GLU A 310 -24.64 -8.91 -12.05
N LEU A 311 -23.83 -8.60 -11.03
CA LEU A 311 -24.29 -8.13 -9.73
C LEU A 311 -25.12 -6.83 -9.83
N ALA A 312 -24.73 -5.89 -10.69
CA ALA A 312 -25.50 -4.67 -10.93
C ALA A 312 -26.90 -4.96 -11.51
N LYS A 313 -27.00 -5.80 -12.54
CA LYS A 313 -28.30 -6.21 -13.11
C LYS A 313 -29.18 -6.90 -12.07
N GLU A 314 -28.58 -7.78 -11.27
CA GLU A 314 -29.29 -8.58 -10.27
C GLU A 314 -29.86 -7.72 -9.12
N ILE A 315 -29.22 -6.58 -8.82
CA ILE A 315 -29.72 -5.54 -7.92
C ILE A 315 -30.82 -4.70 -8.61
N GLU A 316 -30.65 -4.35 -9.89
CA GLU A 316 -31.65 -3.61 -10.67
C GLU A 316 -32.97 -4.39 -10.83
N THR A 317 -32.94 -5.72 -10.82
CA THR A 317 -34.13 -6.58 -10.89
C THR A 317 -34.85 -6.82 -9.55
N GLU A 318 -34.31 -6.39 -8.41
CA GLU A 318 -34.97 -6.50 -7.09
C GLU A 318 -35.75 -5.24 -6.68
N HIS A 319 -35.76 -4.19 -7.51
CA HIS A 319 -36.34 -2.87 -7.23
C HIS A 319 -37.34 -2.41 -8.30
#